data_AF-A0A5T2WLT1-F1
#
_entry.id   AF-A0A5T2WLT1-F1
#
_cell.length_a   1.000
_cell.length_b   1.000
_cell.length_c   1.000
_cell.angle_alpha   90.00
_cell.angle_beta   90.00
_cell.angle_gamma   90.00
#
_symmetry.space_group_name_H-M   'P 1'
#
loop_
_entity.id
_entity.type
_entity.pdbx_description
1 polymer ?
#
loop_
_entity_poly.entity_id
_entity_poly.type
_entity_poly.pdbx_seq_one_letter_code
_entity_poly.pdbx_strand_id
1 'polypeptide(L)'
;MSTPTTPAMIEALFTGYKSDFQNGLGMAASQYKQIAMTVTSNTRSNTFGWLGQFPHFREWIGTRVMQQMAAHGYSITNKTWEDTVAISRDDFDDDILGIYSPIFQEMGRAAGCFPDELVFQALANADKTACYDGQNFFDAEHPVYEKVDGTGKMVPTSNLFTAKVGAAGATTAYTGPGWYLMDCTRVIKPIIYQNRRNPELVMQADPKQGVTFTDNQIVFGASLRSNVGYGFWQMAQMMKAPLDGDMFWEAWQSITDRKADGGRPLGLRPSVLVVPPSLEKVATKLLERELTVDGGATTTNELKGKVSLVVANWMPAATAATA
;
A
#
# COMPACT_ATOMS: atom_id res chain seq x y z
N MET A 1 -47.92 24.17 -3.61
CA MET A 1 -46.92 25.20 -3.94
C MET A 1 -45.59 24.62 -3.53
N SER A 2 -44.67 24.41 -4.47
CA SER A 2 -43.29 24.07 -4.14
C SER A 2 -42.72 25.20 -3.29
N THR A 3 -42.12 24.84 -2.16
CA THR A 3 -41.48 25.83 -1.30
C THR A 3 -40.17 26.19 -1.98
N PRO A 4 -39.90 27.46 -2.32
CA PRO A 4 -38.68 27.81 -3.04
C PRO A 4 -37.45 27.39 -2.22
N THR A 5 -36.50 26.68 -2.83
CA THR A 5 -35.28 26.25 -2.15
C THR A 5 -34.55 27.45 -1.55
N THR A 6 -34.39 27.47 -0.23
CA THR A 6 -33.65 28.52 0.48
C THR A 6 -32.22 28.09 0.81
N PRO A 7 -31.25 29.03 0.94
CA PRO A 7 -29.90 28.70 1.38
C PRO A 7 -29.86 27.92 2.71
N ALA A 8 -30.76 28.25 3.64
CA ALA A 8 -30.87 27.57 4.93
C ALA A 8 -31.32 26.11 4.81
N MET A 9 -32.20 25.78 3.86
CA MET A 9 -32.62 24.40 3.59
C MET A 9 -31.47 23.57 3.02
N ILE A 10 -30.69 24.15 2.10
CA ILE A 10 -29.53 23.50 1.50
C ILE A 10 -28.44 23.23 2.57
N GLU A 11 -28.16 24.19 3.46
CA GLU A 11 -27.20 24.01 4.56
C GLU A 11 -27.64 22.95 5.57
N ALA A 12 -28.93 22.90 5.92
CA ALA A 12 -29.48 21.88 6.81
C ALA A 12 -29.35 20.47 6.20
N LEU A 13 -29.69 20.32 4.91
CA LEU A 13 -29.51 19.07 4.17
C LEU A 13 -28.04 18.65 4.10
N PHE A 14 -27.14 19.61 3.82
CA PHE A 14 -25.71 19.34 3.75
C PHE A 14 -25.15 18.81 5.08
N THR A 15 -25.74 19.21 6.21
CA THR A 15 -25.38 18.64 7.51
C THR A 15 -25.75 17.15 7.59
N GLY A 16 -26.92 16.77 7.05
CA GLY A 16 -27.33 15.36 6.91
C GLY A 16 -26.38 14.56 6.02
N TYR A 17 -26.09 15.06 4.81
CA TYR A 17 -25.16 14.40 3.88
C TYR A 17 -23.72 14.32 4.41
N LYS A 18 -23.27 15.31 5.19
CA LYS A 18 -22.01 15.20 5.93
C LYS A 18 -22.04 14.05 6.92
N SER A 19 -23.14 13.86 7.65
CA SER A 19 -23.31 12.72 8.55
C SER A 19 -23.27 11.40 7.78
N ASP A 20 -23.98 11.29 6.66
CA ASP A 20 -23.98 10.10 5.80
C ASP A 20 -22.58 9.78 5.28
N PHE A 21 -21.85 10.81 4.82
CA PHE A 21 -20.46 10.68 4.39
C PHE A 21 -19.53 10.23 5.52
N GLN A 22 -19.65 10.79 6.73
CA GLN A 22 -18.87 10.36 7.89
C GLN A 22 -19.20 8.92 8.31
N ASN A 23 -20.46 8.52 8.23
CA ASN A 23 -20.87 7.13 8.45
C ASN A 23 -20.22 6.21 7.41
N GLY A 24 -20.26 6.60 6.13
CA GLY A 24 -19.61 5.90 5.03
C GLY A 24 -18.12 5.69 5.22
N LEU A 25 -17.39 6.73 5.66
CA LEU A 25 -15.96 6.66 5.95
C LEU A 25 -15.59 5.57 6.95
N GLY A 26 -16.49 5.26 7.89
CA GLY A 26 -16.28 4.23 8.90
C GLY A 26 -16.64 2.80 8.46
N MET A 27 -17.25 2.60 7.30
CA MET A 27 -17.82 1.30 6.91
C MET A 27 -16.79 0.28 6.42
N ALA A 28 -15.69 0.73 5.82
CA ALA A 28 -14.69 -0.16 5.24
C ALA A 28 -13.52 -0.39 6.21
N ALA A 29 -13.33 -1.65 6.62
CA ALA A 29 -12.17 -2.04 7.40
C ALA A 29 -10.89 -1.91 6.54
N SER A 30 -10.04 -0.96 6.90
CA SER A 30 -8.84 -0.67 6.15
C SER A 30 -7.77 -1.76 6.33
N GLN A 31 -7.28 -2.32 5.23
CA GLN A 31 -6.29 -3.39 5.18
C GLN A 31 -4.85 -2.85 5.08
N TYR A 32 -4.64 -1.67 4.49
CA TYR A 32 -3.31 -1.11 4.17
C TYR A 32 -2.46 -0.92 5.42
N LYS A 33 -3.09 -0.62 6.56
CA LYS A 33 -2.40 -0.42 7.85
C LYS A 33 -1.63 -1.66 8.30
N GLN A 34 -1.97 -2.84 7.79
CA GLN A 34 -1.23 -4.07 8.07
C GLN A 34 0.16 -4.05 7.41
N ILE A 35 0.29 -3.47 6.22
CA ILE A 35 1.52 -3.53 5.39
C ILE A 35 2.24 -2.19 5.21
N ALA A 36 1.55 -1.07 5.45
CA ALA A 36 2.09 0.27 5.28
C ALA A 36 2.01 1.07 6.59
N MET A 37 2.97 1.97 6.79
CA MET A 37 2.87 2.98 7.85
C MET A 37 2.10 4.19 7.33
N THR A 38 1.42 4.90 8.22
CA THR A 38 0.82 6.21 7.90
C THR A 38 1.73 7.33 8.40
N VAL A 39 2.12 8.24 7.52
CA VAL A 39 2.89 9.44 7.88
C VAL A 39 2.06 10.68 7.58
N THR A 40 1.87 11.54 8.58
CA THR A 40 1.26 12.85 8.38
C THR A 40 2.23 13.76 7.62
N SER A 41 1.78 14.35 6.53
CA SER A 41 2.50 15.39 5.79
C SER A 41 1.90 16.75 6.09
N ASN A 42 2.72 17.78 6.16
CA ASN A 42 2.29 19.18 6.31
C ASN A 42 2.76 20.06 5.12
N THR A 43 3.63 19.55 4.27
CA THR A 43 4.29 20.26 3.15
C THR A 43 3.80 19.74 1.79
N ARG A 44 4.31 20.29 0.69
CA ARG A 44 4.03 19.79 -0.67
C ARG A 44 4.60 18.38 -0.91
N SER A 45 5.76 18.12 -0.35
CA SER A 45 6.48 16.84 -0.41
C SER A 45 7.19 16.61 0.92
N ASN A 46 7.26 15.36 1.38
CA ASN A 46 8.13 15.00 2.50
C ASN A 46 9.36 14.30 1.92
N THR A 47 10.55 14.78 2.29
CA THR A 47 11.80 14.07 2.02
C THR A 47 12.11 13.17 3.20
N PHE A 48 12.13 11.87 2.96
CA PHE A 48 12.61 10.88 3.89
C PHE A 48 14.12 10.78 3.71
N GLY A 49 14.85 11.40 4.63
CA GLY A 49 16.28 11.21 4.76
C GLY A 49 16.54 9.89 5.45
N TRP A 50 16.70 8.83 4.67
CA TRP A 50 17.15 7.56 5.20
C TRP A 50 18.66 7.66 5.39
N LEU A 51 19.04 7.92 6.62
CA LEU A 51 20.37 7.55 7.08
C LEU A 51 20.50 6.04 6.87
N GLY A 52 21.59 5.62 6.21
CA GLY A 52 21.98 4.22 6.06
C GLY A 52 22.01 3.51 7.41
N GLN A 53 22.19 2.19 7.44
CA GLN A 53 22.07 1.46 8.70
C GLN A 53 23.05 2.01 9.76
N PHE A 54 22.54 2.25 10.97
CA PHE A 54 23.37 2.70 12.09
C PHE A 54 24.54 1.72 12.33
N PRO A 55 25.78 2.23 12.48
CA PRO A 55 26.96 1.44 12.86
C PRO A 55 26.69 0.47 14.00
N HIS A 56 27.32 -0.69 13.97
CA HIS A 56 27.22 -1.64 15.07
C HIS A 56 27.78 -1.07 16.37
N PHE A 57 27.19 -1.47 17.50
CA PHE A 57 27.85 -1.31 18.79
C PHE A 57 29.10 -2.19 18.79
N ARG A 58 30.23 -1.58 19.11
CA ARG A 58 31.50 -2.27 19.34
C ARG A 58 31.86 -2.15 20.81
N GLU A 59 32.62 -3.12 21.30
CA GLU A 59 33.23 -3.00 22.62
C GLU A 59 34.07 -1.72 22.69
N TRP A 60 33.93 -0.99 23.80
CA TRP A 60 34.61 0.27 23.99
C TRP A 60 36.06 0.02 24.40
N ILE A 61 36.97 -0.06 23.42
CA ILE A 61 38.41 -0.19 23.64
C ILE A 61 39.11 1.01 22.98
N GLY A 62 39.81 1.81 23.78
CA GLY A 62 40.54 2.99 23.31
C GLY A 62 39.64 4.18 22.98
N THR A 63 40.07 5.03 22.04
CA THR A 63 39.34 6.24 21.62
C THR A 63 38.14 5.91 20.74
N ARG A 64 37.13 6.81 20.76
CA ARG A 64 35.90 6.64 19.99
C ARG A 64 36.20 6.71 18.49
N VAL A 65 35.85 5.66 17.75
CA VAL A 65 35.86 5.67 16.29
C VAL A 65 34.50 6.15 15.80
N MET A 66 34.52 7.17 14.95
CA MET A 66 33.33 7.74 14.32
C MET A 66 33.19 7.15 12.92
N GLN A 67 32.09 6.46 12.66
CA GLN A 67 31.73 5.98 11.33
C GLN A 67 30.72 6.95 10.72
N GLN A 68 30.97 7.36 9.48
CA GLN A 68 30.00 8.13 8.70
C GLN A 68 29.00 7.16 8.07
N MET A 69 27.74 7.59 8.01
CA MET A 69 26.64 6.84 7.41
C MET A 69 26.32 7.43 6.05
N ALA A 70 26.04 6.58 5.06
CA ALA A 70 25.46 7.03 3.80
C ALA A 70 24.09 7.69 4.06
N ALA A 71 23.74 8.72 3.30
CA ALA A 71 22.43 9.36 3.39
C ALA A 71 21.74 9.29 2.03
N HIS A 72 20.53 8.72 2.01
CA HIS A 72 19.67 8.67 0.84
C HIS A 72 18.44 9.55 1.07
N GLY A 73 18.09 10.36 0.08
CA GLY A 73 16.88 11.18 0.09
C GLY A 73 15.83 10.59 -0.85
N TYR A 74 14.69 10.18 -0.30
CA TYR A 74 13.53 9.80 -1.10
C TYR A 74 12.38 10.75 -0.80
N SER A 75 11.83 11.39 -1.83
CA SER A 75 10.76 12.38 -1.64
C SER A 75 9.41 11.86 -2.15
N ILE A 76 8.40 11.89 -1.29
CA ILE A 76 7.02 11.58 -1.67
C ILE A 76 6.26 12.89 -1.84
N THR A 77 5.98 13.25 -3.10
CA THR A 77 5.19 14.44 -3.43
C THR A 77 3.70 14.16 -3.26
N ASN A 78 2.99 14.97 -2.48
CA ASN A 78 1.55 14.80 -2.27
C ASN A 78 0.77 15.01 -3.57
N LYS A 79 -0.20 14.13 -3.83
CA LYS A 79 -1.19 14.26 -4.91
C LYS A 79 -2.55 14.63 -4.34
N THR A 80 -3.31 15.41 -5.10
CA THR A 80 -4.70 15.76 -4.77
C THR A 80 -5.62 14.83 -5.54
N TRP A 81 -6.62 14.32 -4.85
CA TRP A 81 -7.61 13.40 -5.40
C TRP A 81 -9.00 13.96 -5.09
N GLU A 82 -9.94 13.78 -6.00
CA GLU A 82 -11.31 14.24 -5.87
C GLU A 82 -12.29 13.26 -6.51
N ASP A 83 -13.51 13.27 -5.99
CA ASP A 83 -14.68 12.64 -6.57
C ASP A 83 -15.86 13.59 -6.39
N THR A 84 -16.51 13.98 -7.48
CA THR A 84 -17.49 15.06 -7.50
C THR A 84 -18.78 14.59 -8.16
N VAL A 85 -19.90 14.81 -7.48
CA VAL A 85 -21.24 14.51 -7.98
C VAL A 85 -22.10 15.78 -7.99
N ALA A 86 -23.06 15.82 -8.90
CA ALA A 86 -24.01 16.92 -9.02
C ALA A 86 -25.43 16.38 -8.84
N ILE A 87 -26.28 17.15 -8.15
CA ILE A 87 -27.70 16.90 -8.01
C ILE A 87 -28.45 18.04 -8.68
N SER A 88 -29.52 17.73 -9.41
CA SER A 88 -30.36 18.76 -10.02
C SER A 88 -30.93 19.68 -8.95
N ARG A 89 -30.95 20.99 -9.19
CA ARG A 89 -31.61 21.93 -8.29
C ARG A 89 -33.12 21.69 -8.21
N ASP A 90 -33.72 21.18 -9.28
CA ASP A 90 -35.16 20.88 -9.30
C ASP A 90 -35.52 19.80 -8.25
N ASP A 91 -34.62 18.85 -7.98
CA ASP A 91 -34.84 17.84 -6.94
C ASP A 91 -34.86 18.43 -5.51
N PHE A 92 -34.21 19.59 -5.32
CA PHE A 92 -34.29 20.35 -4.08
C PHE A 92 -35.61 21.12 -3.98
N ASP A 93 -36.08 21.70 -5.10
CA ASP A 93 -37.37 22.40 -5.15
C ASP A 93 -38.55 21.43 -4.96
N ASP A 94 -38.38 20.16 -5.37
CA ASP A 94 -39.36 19.08 -5.25
C ASP A 94 -39.24 18.26 -3.94
N ASP A 95 -38.28 18.57 -3.05
CA ASP A 95 -38.04 17.90 -1.75
C ASP A 95 -37.81 16.37 -1.86
N ILE A 96 -37.17 15.90 -2.93
CA ILE A 96 -36.90 14.46 -3.18
C ILE A 96 -35.48 14.09 -2.73
N LEU A 97 -34.98 14.71 -1.66
CA LEU A 97 -33.55 14.70 -1.34
C LEU A 97 -33.10 13.48 -0.53
N GLY A 98 -34.04 12.80 0.15
CA GLY A 98 -33.75 11.60 0.94
C GLY A 98 -33.24 10.42 0.11
N ILE A 99 -33.49 10.41 -1.20
CA ILE A 99 -33.01 9.34 -2.10
C ILE A 99 -31.49 9.38 -2.31
N TYR A 100 -30.85 10.53 -2.04
CA TYR A 100 -29.43 10.76 -2.29
C TYR A 100 -28.55 10.40 -1.09
N SER A 101 -29.10 10.19 0.11
CA SER A 101 -28.33 9.77 1.30
C SER A 101 -27.43 8.54 1.05
N PRO A 102 -27.88 7.46 0.37
CA PRO A 102 -27.01 6.34 0.03
C PRO A 102 -25.80 6.72 -0.83
N ILE A 103 -25.91 7.74 -1.69
CA ILE A 103 -24.80 8.21 -2.53
C ILE A 103 -23.72 8.87 -1.68
N PHE A 104 -24.09 9.69 -0.69
CA PHE A 104 -23.11 10.32 0.22
C PHE A 104 -22.46 9.31 1.15
N GLN A 105 -23.21 8.31 1.60
CA GLN A 105 -22.66 7.18 2.35
C GLN A 105 -21.67 6.38 1.50
N GLU A 106 -21.99 6.12 0.24
CA GLU A 106 -21.09 5.41 -0.68
C GLU A 106 -19.85 6.25 -1.04
N MET A 107 -20.00 7.56 -1.23
CA MET A 107 -18.88 8.48 -1.43
C MET A 107 -17.94 8.50 -0.21
N GLY A 108 -18.51 8.49 0.99
CA GLY A 108 -17.74 8.32 2.24
C GLY A 108 -17.00 6.98 2.27
N ARG A 109 -17.68 5.89 1.90
CA ARG A 109 -17.08 4.55 1.83
C ARG A 109 -15.93 4.50 0.82
N ALA A 110 -16.11 5.04 -0.38
CA ALA A 110 -15.07 5.12 -1.41
C ALA A 110 -13.86 5.90 -0.92
N ALA A 111 -14.08 7.08 -0.32
CA ALA A 111 -13.00 7.88 0.26
C ALA A 111 -12.27 7.16 1.41
N GLY A 112 -12.97 6.34 2.19
CA GLY A 112 -12.39 5.48 3.24
C GLY A 112 -11.57 4.31 2.68
N CYS A 113 -11.97 3.74 1.54
CA CYS A 113 -11.26 2.67 0.83
C CYS A 113 -10.06 3.18 0.03
N PHE A 114 -10.06 4.45 -0.39
CA PHE A 114 -9.04 5.00 -1.28
C PHE A 114 -7.58 4.78 -0.83
N PRO A 115 -7.22 4.88 0.47
CA PRO A 115 -5.88 4.54 0.93
C PRO A 115 -5.49 3.09 0.65
N ASP A 116 -6.43 2.15 0.74
CA ASP A 116 -6.22 0.74 0.41
C ASP A 116 -5.95 0.56 -1.08
N GLU A 117 -6.81 1.14 -1.94
CA GLU A 117 -6.61 1.15 -3.39
C GLU A 117 -5.22 1.67 -3.76
N LEU A 118 -4.85 2.83 -3.23
CA LEU A 118 -3.58 3.48 -3.54
C LEU A 118 -2.38 2.62 -3.10
N VAL A 119 -2.44 2.03 -1.90
CA VAL A 119 -1.35 1.19 -1.35
C VAL A 119 -1.20 -0.12 -2.11
N PHE A 120 -2.30 -0.84 -2.37
CA PHE A 120 -2.21 -2.12 -3.08
C PHE A 120 -1.93 -1.94 -4.57
N GLN A 121 -2.35 -0.84 -5.19
CA GLN A 121 -1.93 -0.48 -6.54
C GLN A 121 -0.43 -0.16 -6.60
N ALA A 122 0.12 0.56 -5.61
CA ALA A 122 1.57 0.78 -5.53
C ALA A 122 2.35 -0.52 -5.29
N LEU A 123 1.82 -1.44 -4.49
CA LEU A 123 2.44 -2.75 -4.29
C LEU A 123 2.44 -3.57 -5.60
N ALA A 124 1.33 -3.57 -6.35
CA ALA A 124 1.22 -4.28 -7.62
C ALA A 124 2.16 -3.73 -8.71
N ASN A 125 2.51 -2.45 -8.65
CA ASN A 125 3.41 -1.78 -9.59
C ASN A 125 4.83 -1.57 -9.04
N ALA A 126 5.14 -2.19 -7.90
CA ALA A 126 6.41 -1.96 -7.20
C ALA A 126 7.64 -2.50 -7.95
N ASP A 127 7.46 -3.43 -8.90
CA ASP A 127 8.50 -3.89 -9.82
C ASP A 127 8.77 -2.94 -11.00
N LYS A 128 8.07 -1.80 -11.04
CA LYS A 128 8.16 -0.77 -12.11
C LYS A 128 8.33 0.64 -11.56
N THR A 129 8.42 0.80 -10.24
CA THR A 129 8.46 2.10 -9.59
C THR A 129 9.68 2.22 -8.71
N ALA A 130 10.51 3.23 -8.98
CA ALA A 130 11.76 3.45 -8.26
C ALA A 130 11.54 3.73 -6.76
N CYS A 131 12.43 3.18 -5.93
CA CYS A 131 12.53 3.45 -4.51
C CYS A 131 13.73 4.36 -4.19
N TYR A 132 14.17 4.40 -2.93
CA TYR A 132 15.15 5.40 -2.45
C TYR A 132 16.56 5.23 -3.02
N ASP A 133 16.91 4.06 -3.54
CA ASP A 133 18.21 3.74 -4.11
C ASP A 133 18.27 3.90 -5.64
N GLY A 134 17.17 4.33 -6.26
CA GLY A 134 17.05 4.51 -7.70
C GLY A 134 16.61 3.27 -8.49
N GLN A 135 16.65 2.07 -7.88
CA GLN A 135 16.10 0.84 -8.46
C GLN A 135 14.60 0.75 -8.19
N ASN A 136 13.89 -0.09 -8.96
CA ASN A 136 12.48 -0.40 -8.64
C ASN A 136 12.37 -1.00 -7.24
N PHE A 137 11.25 -0.82 -6.56
CA PHE A 137 11.11 -1.37 -5.20
C PHE A 137 11.24 -2.90 -5.16
N PHE A 138 10.76 -3.60 -6.20
CA PHE A 138 11.12 -4.98 -6.45
C PHE A 138 12.04 -5.09 -7.65
N ASP A 139 13.31 -5.37 -7.41
CA ASP A 139 14.35 -5.39 -8.42
C ASP A 139 15.38 -6.49 -8.12
N ALA A 140 16.16 -6.87 -9.13
CA ALA A 140 17.21 -7.87 -9.00
C ALA A 140 18.56 -7.26 -8.58
N GLU A 141 18.69 -5.93 -8.68
CA GLU A 141 19.99 -5.25 -8.71
C GLU A 141 20.11 -4.12 -7.67
N HIS A 142 19.51 -4.27 -6.49
CA HIS A 142 19.70 -3.29 -5.43
C HIS A 142 21.17 -3.23 -4.98
N PRO A 143 21.78 -2.03 -4.92
CA PRO A 143 23.19 -1.90 -4.57
C PRO A 143 23.39 -2.12 -3.06
N VAL A 144 24.29 -3.04 -2.70
CA VAL A 144 24.78 -3.24 -1.32
C VAL A 144 26.30 -3.11 -1.32
N TYR A 145 26.83 -2.27 -0.45
CA TYR A 145 28.25 -1.93 -0.41
C TYR A 145 29.02 -2.67 0.68
N GLU A 146 30.29 -2.96 0.41
CA GLU A 146 31.19 -3.60 1.36
C GLU A 146 31.35 -2.82 2.68
N LYS A 147 31.23 -1.48 2.65
CA LYS A 147 31.39 -0.61 3.82
C LYS A 147 30.12 0.17 4.13
N VAL A 148 29.89 0.44 5.42
CA VAL A 148 28.72 1.13 5.98
C VAL A 148 28.58 2.59 5.47
N ASP A 149 29.66 3.19 4.99
CA ASP A 149 29.66 4.55 4.42
C ASP A 149 29.18 4.60 2.95
N GLY A 150 28.79 3.45 2.37
CA GLY A 150 28.37 3.34 0.98
C GLY A 150 29.53 3.24 -0.01
N THR A 151 30.73 2.91 0.46
CA THR A 151 31.92 2.75 -0.38
C THR A 151 32.41 1.29 -0.43
N GLY A 152 33.38 1.00 -1.30
CA GLY A 152 33.90 -0.35 -1.51
C GLY A 152 33.18 -1.09 -2.64
N LYS A 153 33.35 -2.41 -2.71
CA LYS A 153 32.73 -3.21 -3.79
C LYS A 153 31.21 -3.21 -3.63
N MET A 154 30.50 -2.85 -4.69
CA MET A 154 29.04 -3.01 -4.78
C MET A 154 28.69 -4.44 -5.18
N VAL A 155 27.70 -5.02 -4.50
CA VAL A 155 27.12 -6.32 -4.81
C VAL A 155 25.62 -6.13 -5.09
N PRO A 156 25.13 -6.48 -6.30
CA PRO A 156 23.70 -6.41 -6.59
C PRO A 156 22.97 -7.48 -5.77
N THR A 157 21.88 -7.06 -5.13
CA THR A 157 21.05 -7.93 -4.30
C THR A 157 19.61 -7.86 -4.78
N SER A 158 18.98 -9.02 -4.91
CA SER A 158 17.61 -9.14 -5.39
C SER A 158 16.60 -9.17 -4.23
N ASN A 159 15.43 -8.57 -4.46
CA ASN A 159 14.22 -8.85 -3.71
C ASN A 159 13.03 -9.27 -4.60
N LEU A 160 13.33 -9.68 -5.84
CA LEU A 160 12.40 -10.16 -6.84
C LEU A 160 12.83 -11.55 -7.31
N PHE A 161 11.94 -12.53 -7.16
CA PHE A 161 12.15 -13.87 -7.67
C PHE A 161 11.11 -14.21 -8.74
N THR A 162 11.56 -14.78 -9.85
CA THR A 162 10.68 -15.29 -10.90
C THR A 162 11.02 -16.75 -11.18
N ALA A 163 10.11 -17.65 -10.81
CA ALA A 163 10.28 -19.08 -11.05
C ALA A 163 10.34 -19.36 -12.55
N LYS A 164 11.11 -20.39 -12.92
CA LYS A 164 11.02 -21.00 -14.25
C LYS A 164 10.07 -22.19 -14.19
N VAL A 165 9.12 -22.26 -15.12
CA VAL A 165 8.07 -23.27 -15.14
C VAL A 165 8.17 -24.19 -16.35
N GLY A 166 7.96 -25.49 -16.15
CA GLY A 166 8.06 -26.53 -17.16
C GLY A 166 8.86 -27.73 -16.67
N ALA A 167 9.39 -28.53 -17.59
CA ALA A 167 10.28 -29.64 -17.26
C ALA A 167 11.59 -29.17 -16.63
N ALA A 168 12.37 -30.08 -16.05
CA ALA A 168 13.69 -29.77 -15.52
C ALA A 168 14.56 -29.05 -16.58
N GLY A 169 15.14 -27.90 -16.21
CA GLY A 169 15.88 -27.03 -17.14
C GLY A 169 15.02 -26.04 -17.93
N ALA A 170 13.74 -25.88 -17.60
CA ALA A 170 12.88 -24.89 -18.24
C ALA A 170 13.41 -23.46 -18.10
N THR A 171 13.19 -22.65 -19.14
CA THR A 171 13.57 -21.23 -19.20
C THR A 171 12.37 -20.29 -19.21
N THR A 172 11.16 -20.83 -19.40
CA THR A 172 9.89 -20.11 -19.40
C THR A 172 9.61 -19.51 -18.03
N ALA A 173 9.43 -18.19 -17.96
CA ALA A 173 9.10 -17.51 -16.71
C ALA A 173 7.66 -17.81 -16.27
N TYR A 174 7.44 -17.90 -14.96
CA TYR A 174 6.10 -17.93 -14.39
C TYR A 174 5.33 -16.64 -14.73
N THR A 175 4.11 -16.80 -15.23
CA THR A 175 3.21 -15.70 -15.66
C THR A 175 1.93 -15.60 -14.83
N GLY A 176 1.78 -16.45 -13.80
CA GLY A 176 0.63 -16.40 -12.91
C GLY A 176 0.71 -15.24 -11.89
N PRO A 177 -0.27 -15.16 -10.96
CA PRO A 177 -0.30 -14.11 -9.95
C PRO A 177 0.92 -14.17 -9.03
N GLY A 178 1.59 -13.04 -8.85
CA GLY A 178 2.64 -12.90 -7.84
C GLY A 178 2.08 -12.75 -6.42
N TRP A 179 2.92 -13.05 -5.44
CA TRP A 179 2.64 -12.86 -4.02
C TRP A 179 3.84 -12.24 -3.31
N TYR A 180 3.62 -11.69 -2.12
CA TYR A 180 4.62 -10.89 -1.43
C TYR A 180 4.79 -11.33 0.01
N LEU A 181 6.04 -11.47 0.45
CA LEU A 181 6.37 -11.72 1.84
C LEU A 181 7.07 -10.49 2.42
N MET A 182 6.64 -10.02 3.59
CA MET A 182 7.10 -8.75 4.15
C MET A 182 7.36 -8.83 5.65
N ASP A 183 8.41 -8.14 6.10
CA ASP A 183 8.59 -7.75 7.50
C ASP A 183 7.84 -6.43 7.73
N CYS A 184 6.75 -6.48 8.50
CA CYS A 184 5.99 -5.30 8.93
C CYS A 184 6.06 -5.08 10.45
N THR A 185 7.06 -5.68 11.11
CA THR A 185 7.23 -5.62 12.57
C THR A 185 7.95 -4.36 13.03
N ARG A 186 8.65 -3.67 12.13
CA ARG A 186 9.43 -2.46 12.44
C ARG A 186 8.57 -1.21 12.36
N VAL A 187 9.05 -0.15 13.00
CA VAL A 187 8.46 1.19 12.92
C VAL A 187 8.37 1.65 11.46
N ILE A 188 9.46 1.44 10.70
CA ILE A 188 9.48 1.69 9.27
C ILE A 188 9.02 0.42 8.56
N LYS A 189 7.79 0.41 8.03
CA LYS A 189 7.24 -0.62 7.16
C LYS A 189 7.72 -0.49 5.71
N PRO A 190 7.59 -1.53 4.88
CA PRO A 190 8.04 -1.53 3.49
C PRO A 190 7.29 -0.52 2.61
N ILE A 191 6.05 -0.17 2.96
CA ILE A 191 5.23 0.82 2.25
C ILE A 191 4.92 2.00 3.17
N ILE A 192 4.85 3.19 2.59
CA ILE A 192 4.54 4.45 3.28
C ILE A 192 3.29 5.05 2.63
N TYR A 193 2.23 5.19 3.41
CA TYR A 193 1.09 6.02 3.05
C TYR A 193 1.25 7.40 3.67
N GLN A 194 1.45 8.41 2.82
CA GLN A 194 1.59 9.80 3.23
C GLN A 194 0.22 10.48 3.16
N ASN A 195 -0.31 10.87 4.31
CA ASN A 195 -1.58 11.56 4.42
C ASN A 195 -1.38 13.05 4.71
N ARG A 196 -1.88 13.93 3.85
CA ARG A 196 -1.76 15.40 3.97
C ARG A 196 -3.08 16.08 4.33
N ARG A 197 -4.20 15.57 3.82
CA ARG A 197 -5.55 16.05 4.09
C ARG A 197 -6.49 14.86 4.01
N ASN A 198 -7.16 14.57 5.14
CA ASN A 198 -8.22 13.57 5.21
C ASN A 198 -9.34 13.91 4.21
N PRO A 199 -10.17 12.92 3.82
CA PRO A 199 -11.36 13.19 3.03
C PRO A 199 -12.24 14.28 3.64
N GLU A 200 -12.56 15.28 2.83
CA GLU A 200 -13.50 16.34 3.17
C GLU A 200 -14.61 16.40 2.11
N LEU A 201 -15.85 16.56 2.57
CA LEU A 201 -17.00 16.83 1.72
C LEU A 201 -17.26 18.33 1.68
N VAL A 202 -17.27 18.91 0.49
CA VAL A 202 -17.60 20.30 0.19
C VAL A 202 -18.82 20.39 -0.71
N MET A 203 -19.48 21.55 -0.71
CA MET A 203 -20.67 21.80 -1.51
C MET A 203 -20.57 23.18 -2.17
N GLN A 204 -21.05 23.26 -3.41
CA GLN A 204 -21.29 24.51 -4.13
C GLN A 204 -22.76 24.58 -4.52
N ALA A 205 -23.47 25.56 -3.97
CA ALA A 205 -24.92 25.70 -4.11
C ALA A 205 -25.41 27.14 -4.26
N ASP A 206 -24.52 28.10 -4.54
CA ASP A 206 -24.92 29.51 -4.69
C ASP A 206 -25.70 29.71 -6.00
N PRO A 207 -27.00 30.05 -5.96
CA PRO A 207 -27.81 30.21 -7.16
C PRO A 207 -27.39 31.37 -8.06
N LYS A 208 -26.44 32.21 -7.63
CA LYS A 208 -25.89 33.31 -8.41
C LYS A 208 -24.52 33.01 -9.02
N GLN A 209 -23.91 31.86 -8.73
CA GLN A 209 -22.54 31.55 -9.13
C GLN A 209 -22.33 30.10 -9.58
N GLY A 210 -21.37 29.92 -10.49
CA GLY A 210 -20.94 28.63 -11.05
C GLY A 210 -22.09 27.75 -11.54
N VAL A 211 -21.96 26.43 -11.39
CA VAL A 211 -22.86 25.45 -12.02
C VAL A 211 -24.29 25.46 -11.48
N THR A 212 -24.50 26.01 -10.29
CA THR A 212 -25.86 26.24 -9.77
C THR A 212 -26.58 27.34 -10.54
N PHE A 213 -25.85 28.34 -11.03
CA PHE A 213 -26.41 29.37 -11.91
C PHE A 213 -26.41 28.94 -13.38
N THR A 214 -25.34 28.32 -13.87
CA THR A 214 -25.20 28.01 -15.31
C THR A 214 -25.94 26.76 -15.74
N ASP A 215 -25.98 25.73 -14.89
CA ASP A 215 -26.39 24.37 -15.28
C ASP A 215 -27.54 23.82 -14.43
N ASN A 216 -28.12 24.64 -13.54
CA ASN A 216 -29.19 24.27 -12.62
C ASN A 216 -28.82 23.08 -11.70
N GLN A 217 -27.57 23.05 -11.20
CA GLN A 217 -27.04 21.94 -10.38
C GLN A 217 -26.45 22.39 -9.05
N ILE A 218 -26.64 21.60 -8.00
CA ILE A 218 -25.90 21.72 -6.74
C ILE A 218 -24.83 20.63 -6.72
N VAL A 219 -23.57 21.06 -6.54
CA VAL A 219 -22.41 20.18 -6.63
C VAL A 219 -21.87 19.84 -5.26
N PHE A 220 -21.52 18.58 -5.09
CA PHE A 220 -20.87 18.04 -3.90
C PHE A 220 -19.57 17.38 -4.30
N GLY A 221 -18.46 17.84 -3.73
CA GLY A 221 -17.13 17.29 -3.98
C GLY A 221 -16.57 16.64 -2.72
N ALA A 222 -16.12 15.40 -2.82
CA ALA A 222 -15.20 14.82 -1.86
C ALA A 222 -13.78 15.03 -2.37
N SER A 223 -12.88 15.51 -1.51
CA SER A 223 -11.46 15.60 -1.89
C SER A 223 -10.54 15.22 -0.74
N LEU A 224 -9.37 14.70 -1.09
CA LEU A 224 -8.32 14.37 -0.14
C LEU A 224 -6.95 14.69 -0.73
N ARG A 225 -5.93 14.70 0.12
CA ARG A 225 -4.56 14.90 -0.34
C ARG A 225 -3.67 13.86 0.31
N SER A 226 -3.11 12.98 -0.52
CA SER A 226 -2.26 11.88 -0.07
C SER A 226 -1.37 11.39 -1.20
N ASN A 227 -0.36 10.60 -0.85
CA ASN A 227 0.37 9.79 -1.83
C ASN A 227 0.96 8.56 -1.14
N VAL A 228 1.45 7.61 -1.92
CA VAL A 228 2.14 6.42 -1.44
C VAL A 228 3.58 6.42 -1.95
N GLY A 229 4.46 5.76 -1.20
CA GLY A 229 5.82 5.47 -1.62
C GLY A 229 6.38 4.30 -0.84
N TYR A 230 7.68 4.08 -0.99
CA TYR A 230 8.35 2.89 -0.48
C TYR A 230 9.31 3.21 0.66
N GLY A 231 9.38 2.30 1.63
CA GLY A 231 10.40 2.22 2.65
C GLY A 231 11.58 1.37 2.16
N PHE A 232 12.09 0.52 3.05
CA PHE A 232 13.25 -0.32 2.76
C PHE A 232 12.88 -1.56 1.94
N TRP A 233 13.46 -1.68 0.73
CA TRP A 233 13.29 -2.84 -0.15
C TRP A 233 13.73 -4.14 0.51
N GLN A 234 14.71 -4.07 1.42
CA GLN A 234 15.21 -5.21 2.18
C GLN A 234 14.13 -5.88 3.03
N MET A 235 13.02 -5.20 3.32
CA MET A 235 11.95 -5.73 4.16
C MET A 235 10.86 -6.49 3.40
N ALA A 236 10.92 -6.56 2.08
CA ALA A 236 9.91 -7.23 1.27
C ALA A 236 10.54 -8.14 0.21
N GLN A 237 9.87 -9.22 -0.15
CA GLN A 237 10.22 -10.10 -1.27
C GLN A 237 8.99 -10.28 -2.15
N MET A 238 9.14 -10.04 -3.45
CA MET A 238 8.14 -10.40 -4.45
C MET A 238 8.47 -11.76 -5.06
N MET A 239 7.46 -12.62 -5.11
CA MET A 239 7.56 -13.96 -5.68
C MET A 239 6.61 -14.07 -6.86
N LYS A 240 7.17 -14.11 -8.06
CA LYS A 240 6.49 -14.53 -9.29
C LYS A 240 6.68 -16.04 -9.42
N ALA A 241 5.98 -16.80 -8.59
CA ALA A 241 6.06 -18.24 -8.49
C ALA A 241 4.73 -18.83 -7.97
N PRO A 242 4.46 -20.13 -8.17
CA PRO A 242 3.39 -20.81 -7.44
C PRO A 242 3.51 -20.57 -5.93
N LEU A 243 2.38 -20.44 -5.25
CA LEU A 243 2.35 -20.32 -3.79
C LEU A 243 2.26 -21.72 -3.17
N ASP A 244 3.37 -22.20 -2.64
CA ASP A 244 3.50 -23.45 -1.92
C ASP A 244 4.52 -23.31 -0.76
N GLY A 245 4.74 -24.39 0.00
CA GLY A 245 5.62 -24.37 1.16
C GLY A 245 7.09 -24.15 0.82
N ASP A 246 7.56 -24.75 -0.27
CA ASP A 246 8.96 -24.63 -0.72
C ASP A 246 9.26 -23.20 -1.16
N MET A 247 8.40 -22.63 -2.00
CA MET A 247 8.54 -21.24 -2.45
C MET A 247 8.35 -20.25 -1.29
N PHE A 248 7.51 -20.56 -0.30
CA PHE A 248 7.39 -19.78 0.94
C PHE A 248 8.72 -19.74 1.70
N TRP A 249 9.38 -20.89 1.89
CA TRP A 249 10.65 -20.96 2.60
C TRP A 249 11.81 -20.33 1.81
N GLU A 250 11.78 -20.39 0.48
CA GLU A 250 12.70 -19.63 -0.39
C GLU A 250 12.55 -18.13 -0.17
N ALA A 251 11.31 -17.63 -0.17
CA ALA A 251 11.03 -16.22 0.12
C ALA A 251 11.44 -15.83 1.55
N TRP A 252 11.23 -16.72 2.52
CA TRP A 252 11.63 -16.51 3.90
C TRP A 252 13.14 -16.34 4.03
N GLN A 253 13.91 -17.30 3.49
CA GLN A 253 15.38 -17.30 3.54
C GLN A 253 15.96 -16.07 2.82
N SER A 254 15.42 -15.74 1.64
CA SER A 254 15.89 -14.58 0.87
C SER A 254 15.70 -13.25 1.61
N ILE A 255 14.75 -13.14 2.56
CA ILE A 255 14.61 -11.96 3.44
C ILE A 255 15.56 -12.05 4.63
N THR A 256 15.63 -13.20 5.31
CA THR A 256 16.43 -13.35 6.55
C THR A 256 17.92 -13.26 6.32
N ASP A 257 18.40 -13.64 5.12
CA ASP A 257 19.83 -13.65 4.78
C ASP A 257 20.35 -12.28 4.32
N ARG A 258 19.45 -11.30 4.13
CA ARG A 258 19.84 -9.96 3.68
C ARG A 258 20.74 -9.27 4.69
N LYS A 259 21.74 -8.61 4.13
CA LYS A 259 22.73 -7.83 4.86
C LYS A 259 22.61 -6.38 4.43
N ALA A 260 22.93 -5.49 5.36
CA ALA A 260 23.16 -4.10 5.02
C ALA A 260 24.57 -3.90 4.46
N ASP A 261 24.82 -2.66 4.06
CA ASP A 261 26.16 -2.17 3.83
C ASP A 261 27.07 -2.48 5.02
N GLY A 262 28.32 -2.89 4.76
CA GLY A 262 29.20 -3.40 5.82
C GLY A 262 29.04 -4.89 6.13
N GLY A 263 28.15 -5.61 5.43
CA GLY A 263 27.96 -7.05 5.56
C GLY A 263 27.21 -7.50 6.82
N ARG A 264 26.60 -6.55 7.56
CA ARG A 264 25.86 -6.84 8.79
C ARG A 264 24.51 -7.50 8.47
N PRO A 265 24.16 -8.63 9.11
CA PRO A 265 22.80 -9.19 9.03
C PRO A 265 21.75 -8.19 9.52
N LEU A 266 20.68 -8.03 8.75
CA LEU A 266 19.64 -7.05 9.08
C LEU A 266 18.72 -7.52 10.20
N GLY A 267 18.67 -8.83 10.51
CA GLY A 267 17.75 -9.38 11.52
C GLY A 267 16.28 -9.17 11.15
N LEU A 268 15.96 -9.33 9.87
CA LEU A 268 14.62 -9.16 9.35
C LEU A 268 13.76 -10.36 9.73
N ARG A 269 12.50 -10.11 10.04
CA ARG A 269 11.54 -11.16 10.41
C ARG A 269 10.29 -11.01 9.55
N PRO A 270 10.14 -11.83 8.49
CA PRO A 270 8.89 -11.88 7.76
C PRO A 270 7.71 -12.09 8.70
N SER A 271 6.66 -11.29 8.53
CA SER A 271 5.50 -11.27 9.42
C SER A 271 4.17 -11.25 8.69
N VAL A 272 4.15 -10.82 7.42
CA VAL A 272 2.93 -10.71 6.62
C VAL A 272 3.12 -11.38 5.27
N LEU A 273 2.20 -12.27 4.90
CA LEU A 273 2.03 -12.77 3.54
C LEU A 273 0.90 -11.97 2.88
N VAL A 274 1.19 -11.29 1.77
CA VAL A 274 0.21 -10.53 0.99
C VAL A 274 -0.05 -11.26 -0.31
N VAL A 275 -1.31 -11.54 -0.61
CA VAL A 275 -1.73 -12.25 -1.81
C VAL A 275 -2.88 -11.52 -2.52
N PRO A 276 -2.97 -11.60 -3.86
CA PRO A 276 -4.18 -11.19 -4.57
C PRO A 276 -5.35 -12.14 -4.24
N PRO A 277 -6.61 -11.72 -4.45
CA PRO A 277 -7.79 -12.54 -4.15
C PRO A 277 -7.79 -13.91 -4.86
N SER A 278 -7.19 -14.00 -6.05
CA SER A 278 -7.07 -15.25 -6.81
C SER A 278 -6.25 -16.33 -6.09
N LEU A 279 -5.40 -15.96 -5.14
CA LEU A 279 -4.56 -16.86 -4.36
C LEU A 279 -5.07 -17.11 -2.93
N GLU A 280 -6.18 -16.48 -2.52
CA GLU A 280 -6.74 -16.59 -1.17
C GLU A 280 -6.91 -18.06 -0.75
N LYS A 281 -7.59 -18.86 -1.57
CA LYS A 281 -7.83 -20.28 -1.28
C LYS A 281 -6.55 -21.06 -1.02
N VAL A 282 -5.47 -20.77 -1.73
CA VAL A 282 -4.18 -21.45 -1.56
C VAL A 282 -3.49 -20.95 -0.29
N ALA A 283 -3.46 -19.63 -0.08
CA ALA A 283 -2.83 -19.00 1.06
C ALA A 283 -3.50 -19.38 2.40
N THR A 284 -4.83 -19.38 2.47
CA THR A 284 -5.59 -19.82 3.65
C THR A 284 -5.26 -21.27 3.97
N LYS A 285 -5.21 -22.14 2.97
CA LYS A 285 -4.84 -23.55 3.18
C LYS A 285 -3.40 -23.68 3.70
N LEU A 286 -2.48 -22.89 3.18
CA LEU A 286 -1.07 -22.91 3.57
C LEU A 286 -0.89 -22.45 5.02
N LEU A 287 -1.60 -21.41 5.46
CA LEU A 287 -1.36 -20.75 6.76
C LEU A 287 -2.32 -21.16 7.89
N GLU A 288 -3.45 -21.80 7.60
CA GLU A 288 -4.47 -22.07 8.63
C GLU A 288 -4.73 -23.55 8.87
N ARG A 289 -4.46 -24.42 7.90
CA ARG A 289 -4.68 -25.86 8.07
C ARG A 289 -3.78 -26.43 9.15
N GLU A 290 -4.29 -27.42 9.87
CA GLU A 290 -3.51 -28.14 10.88
C GLU A 290 -2.61 -29.20 10.28
N LEU A 291 -3.09 -29.83 9.21
CA LEU A 291 -2.44 -30.95 8.55
C LEU A 291 -2.24 -30.65 7.07
N THR A 292 -1.12 -31.11 6.54
CA THR A 292 -0.80 -31.13 5.12
C THR A 292 -0.51 -32.56 4.66
N VAL A 293 -0.41 -32.75 3.35
CA VAL A 293 0.01 -34.03 2.77
C VAL A 293 1.37 -33.82 2.13
N ASP A 294 2.38 -34.50 2.65
CA ASP A 294 3.74 -34.52 2.12
C ASP A 294 4.16 -35.97 1.86
N GLY A 295 4.70 -36.24 0.67
CA GLY A 295 5.06 -37.61 0.26
C GLY A 295 3.92 -38.64 0.31
N GLY A 296 2.65 -38.22 0.29
CA GLY A 296 1.48 -39.09 0.44
C GLY A 296 1.11 -39.44 1.88
N ALA A 297 1.83 -38.90 2.87
CA ALA A 297 1.52 -39.03 4.29
C ALA A 297 0.92 -37.74 4.85
N THR A 298 -0.01 -37.87 5.79
CA THR A 298 -0.54 -36.72 6.52
C THR A 298 0.47 -36.28 7.58
N THR A 299 0.91 -35.02 7.53
CA THR A 299 1.87 -34.42 8.46
C THR A 299 1.32 -33.12 9.05
N THR A 300 1.90 -32.64 10.15
CA THR A 300 1.54 -31.35 10.76
C THR A 300 2.02 -30.20 9.88
N ASN A 301 1.17 -29.20 9.68
CA ASN A 301 1.52 -27.99 8.93
C ASN A 301 2.40 -27.05 9.77
N GLU A 302 3.68 -26.95 9.39
CA GLU A 302 4.68 -26.08 10.01
C GLU A 302 4.49 -24.59 9.71
N LEU A 303 3.72 -24.26 8.66
CA LEU A 303 3.42 -22.89 8.26
C LEU A 303 2.18 -22.32 8.96
N LYS A 304 1.45 -23.16 9.72
CA LYS A 304 0.25 -22.72 10.44
C LYS A 304 0.58 -21.55 11.37
N GLY A 305 -0.03 -20.38 11.12
CA GLY A 305 0.17 -19.17 11.92
C GLY A 305 1.57 -18.57 11.88
N LYS A 306 2.42 -18.95 10.91
CA LYS A 306 3.80 -18.45 10.79
C LYS A 306 3.86 -16.93 10.55
N VAL A 307 2.93 -16.44 9.74
CA VAL A 307 2.75 -15.03 9.36
C VAL A 307 1.26 -14.71 9.27
N SER A 308 0.89 -13.43 9.38
CA SER A 308 -0.49 -13.00 9.12
C SER A 308 -0.77 -12.99 7.63
N LEU A 309 -1.94 -13.49 7.23
CA LEU A 309 -2.42 -13.42 5.85
C LEU A 309 -3.14 -12.10 5.60
N VAL A 310 -2.74 -11.39 4.54
CA VAL A 310 -3.46 -10.23 3.99
C VAL A 310 -3.90 -10.57 2.57
N VAL A 311 -5.20 -10.80 2.40
CA VAL A 311 -5.82 -10.90 1.08
C VAL A 311 -6.08 -9.48 0.59
N ALA A 312 -5.32 -9.06 -0.43
CA ALA A 312 -5.34 -7.70 -0.94
C ALA A 312 -6.54 -7.49 -1.89
N ASN A 313 -7.72 -7.21 -1.32
CA ASN A 313 -8.97 -7.08 -2.09
C ASN A 313 -8.93 -5.94 -3.12
N TRP A 314 -8.09 -4.93 -2.87
CA TRP A 314 -7.92 -3.76 -3.73
C TRP A 314 -6.71 -3.86 -4.66
N MET A 315 -6.03 -5.01 -4.69
CA MET A 315 -4.94 -5.24 -5.63
C MET A 315 -5.51 -5.44 -7.03
N PRO A 316 -5.04 -4.70 -8.05
CA PRO A 316 -5.48 -4.93 -9.42
C PRO A 316 -5.11 -6.35 -9.84
N ALA A 317 -5.99 -6.99 -10.63
CA ALA A 317 -5.68 -8.28 -11.23
C ALA A 317 -4.37 -8.15 -12.03
N ALA A 318 -3.49 -9.15 -11.93
CA ALA A 318 -2.30 -9.20 -12.77
C ALA A 318 -2.74 -9.17 -14.23
N THR A 319 -2.55 -8.04 -14.91
CA THR A 319 -2.76 -7.96 -16.35
C THR A 319 -1.71 -8.86 -16.99
N ALA A 320 -2.18 -9.88 -17.71
CA ALA A 320 -1.29 -10.66 -18.57
C ALA A 320 -0.54 -9.67 -19.46
N ALA A 321 0.79 -9.72 -19.45
CA ALA A 321 1.59 -8.89 -20.33
C ALA A 321 1.12 -9.12 -21.76
N THR A 322 0.48 -8.12 -22.36
CA THR A 322 0.24 -8.13 -23.79
C THR A 322 1.60 -8.14 -24.47
N ALA A 323 1.90 -9.24 -25.16
CA ALA A 323 3.10 -9.44 -25.95
C ALA A 323 3.24 -8.38 -27.06
#